data_AF-A0A3D4RZ72-F1
#
_entry.id   AF-A0A3D4RZ72-F1
#
_cell.length_a   1.000
_cell.length_b   1.000
_cell.length_c   1.000
_cell.angle_alpha   90.00
_cell.angle_beta   90.00
_cell.angle_gamma   90.00
#
_symmetry.space_group_name_H-M   'P 1'
#
loop_
_entity.id
_entity.type
_entity.pdbx_description
1 polymer ?
#
loop_
_entity_poly.entity_id
_entity_poly.type
_entity_poly.pdbx_seq_one_letter_code
_entity_poly.pdbx_strand_id
1 'polypeptide(L)'
;MNNEHGRSAIGKGAKSNTDWDKLRVLPDSDVVFSEDSPETSLEDWADAVAHKGLPVPPRKTQIALRVDTDVLAWFKAQGAGYQTRMNSVLKAFRDAHVHDTKAQQ
;
A
#
# COMPACT_ATOMS: atom_id res chain seq x y z
N MET A 1 -18.73 -1.83 -17.76
CA MET A 1 -17.28 -1.55 -17.91
C MET A 1 -16.73 -1.29 -16.52
N ASN A 2 -15.82 -2.14 -16.09
CA ASN A 2 -15.41 -2.29 -14.69
C ASN A 2 -14.05 -1.62 -14.51
N ASN A 3 -13.96 -0.57 -13.68
CA ASN A 3 -12.68 0.04 -13.32
C ASN A 3 -12.53 0.04 -11.78
N GLU A 4 -12.07 -1.09 -11.25
CA GLU A 4 -11.53 -1.19 -9.89
C GLU A 4 -10.04 -0.87 -9.94
N HIS A 5 -9.65 0.34 -9.52
CA HIS A 5 -8.24 0.68 -9.30
C HIS A 5 -8.02 1.11 -7.85
N GLY A 6 -7.08 0.44 -7.19
CA GLY A 6 -6.44 0.92 -5.97
C GLY A 6 -7.01 0.37 -4.66
N ARG A 7 -6.22 -0.45 -3.97
CA ARG A 7 -6.47 -0.83 -2.57
C ARG A 7 -6.28 0.42 -1.69
N SER A 8 -7.38 1.05 -1.27
CA SER A 8 -7.35 2.14 -0.30
C SER A 8 -7.11 1.60 1.12
N ALA A 9 -6.26 2.31 1.87
CA ALA A 9 -5.85 1.96 3.22
C ALA A 9 -7.06 1.82 4.16
N ILE A 10 -7.00 0.80 5.03
CA ILE A 10 -8.05 0.46 5.98
C ILE A 10 -8.08 1.53 7.09
N GLY A 11 -9.02 2.45 6.93
CA GLY A 11 -9.50 3.42 7.90
C GLY A 11 -10.57 4.23 7.16
N LYS A 12 -11.76 4.45 7.75
CA LYS A 12 -12.67 5.48 7.22
C LYS A 12 -11.91 6.79 7.38
N GLY A 13 -11.18 7.20 6.34
CA GLY A 13 -10.63 8.55 6.26
C GLY A 13 -11.77 9.52 6.53
N ALA A 14 -11.49 10.57 7.30
CA ALA A 14 -12.45 11.65 7.51
C ALA A 14 -13.08 12.00 6.15
N LYS A 15 -14.40 12.18 6.11
CA LYS A 15 -15.08 12.60 4.88
C LYS A 15 -14.37 13.87 4.43
N SER A 16 -13.72 13.81 3.26
CA SER A 16 -13.04 14.96 2.71
C SER A 16 -14.11 16.03 2.50
N ASN A 17 -13.89 17.22 3.06
CA ASN A 17 -14.73 18.40 2.84
C ASN A 17 -14.42 19.05 1.47
N THR A 18 -13.74 18.32 0.58
CA THR A 18 -13.29 18.82 -0.71
C THR A 18 -14.44 18.75 -1.70
N ASP A 19 -14.84 19.89 -2.24
CA ASP A 19 -15.77 19.96 -3.36
C ASP A 19 -15.04 19.63 -4.67
N TRP A 20 -15.17 18.37 -5.08
CA TRP A 20 -14.52 17.83 -6.28
C TRP A 20 -15.11 18.37 -7.58
N ASP A 21 -16.39 18.75 -7.59
CA ASP A 21 -17.03 19.27 -8.81
C ASP A 21 -16.57 20.71 -9.07
N LYS A 22 -16.43 21.51 -8.00
CA LYS A 22 -15.83 22.84 -8.09
C LYS A 22 -14.37 22.79 -8.55
N LEU A 23 -13.55 21.89 -8.01
CA LEU A 23 -12.13 21.78 -8.40
C LEU A 23 -11.95 21.38 -9.87
N ARG A 24 -12.81 20.52 -10.43
CA ARG A 24 -12.71 20.08 -11.83
C ARG A 24 -12.94 21.19 -12.86
N VAL A 25 -13.68 22.24 -12.48
CA VAL A 25 -14.01 23.36 -13.38
C VAL A 25 -13.15 24.59 -13.12
N LEU A 26 -12.31 24.58 -12.08
CA LEU A 26 -11.41 25.69 -11.76
C LEU A 26 -10.30 25.75 -12.82
N PRO A 27 -10.11 26.90 -13.52
CA PRO A 27 -8.99 27.06 -14.43
C PRO A 27 -7.69 27.27 -13.63
N ASP A 28 -6.57 26.85 -14.21
CA ASP A 28 -5.25 26.98 -13.57
C ASP A 28 -4.89 28.41 -13.20
N SER A 29 -5.38 29.41 -13.94
CA SER A 29 -5.17 30.84 -13.67
C SER A 29 -5.74 31.30 -12.32
N ASP A 30 -6.73 30.58 -11.79
CA ASP A 30 -7.45 30.94 -10.57
C ASP A 30 -6.90 30.18 -9.35
N VAL A 31 -5.84 29.38 -9.54
CA VAL A 31 -5.13 28.69 -8.46
C VAL A 31 -4.35 29.71 -7.64
N VAL A 32 -4.65 29.80 -6.35
CA VAL A 32 -3.98 30.72 -5.43
C VAL A 32 -2.79 30.02 -4.80
N PHE A 33 -1.60 30.57 -5.03
CA PHE A 33 -0.38 30.17 -4.33
C PHE A 33 -0.24 31.00 -3.05
N SER A 34 0.10 30.33 -1.95
CA SER A 34 0.28 30.94 -0.63
C SER A 34 1.61 30.52 -0.03
N GLU A 35 1.99 31.07 1.11
CA GLU A 35 3.20 30.64 1.82
C GLU A 35 3.15 29.15 2.23
N ASP A 36 1.96 28.63 2.53
CA ASP A 36 1.73 27.21 2.87
C ASP A 36 1.63 26.31 1.61
N SER A 37 1.40 26.91 0.44
CA SER A 37 1.30 26.21 -0.85
C SER A 37 1.98 27.03 -1.95
N PRO A 38 3.32 27.11 -1.94
CA PRO A 38 4.07 27.86 -2.94
C PRO A 38 3.97 27.19 -4.32
N GLU A 39 4.24 27.95 -5.36
CA GLU A 39 4.38 27.43 -6.72
C GLU A 39 5.57 26.47 -6.78
N THR A 40 5.40 25.33 -7.47
CA THR A 40 6.48 24.34 -7.59
C THR A 40 7.54 24.84 -8.56
N SER A 41 8.78 24.88 -8.11
CA SER A 41 9.96 25.24 -8.89
C SER A 41 10.64 24.03 -9.51
N LEU A 42 11.58 24.24 -10.44
CA LEU A 42 12.37 23.15 -11.01
C LEU A 42 13.35 22.56 -9.99
N GLU A 43 13.80 23.37 -9.04
CA GLU A 43 14.64 22.97 -7.92
C GLU A 43 13.94 21.92 -7.03
N ASP A 44 12.61 22.03 -6.85
CA ASP A 44 11.83 21.03 -6.12
C ASP A 44 11.87 19.64 -6.79
N TRP A 45 12.14 19.60 -8.09
CA TRP A 45 12.24 18.36 -8.88
C TRP A 45 13.67 17.87 -9.07
N ALA A 46 14.69 18.66 -8.72
CA ALA A 46 16.09 18.36 -9.04
C ALA A 46 16.55 17.02 -8.43
N ASP A 47 16.10 16.72 -7.21
CA ASP A 47 16.39 15.48 -6.48
C ASP A 47 15.19 14.50 -6.45
N ALA A 48 14.13 14.80 -7.20
CA ALA A 48 12.93 13.98 -7.20
C ALA A 48 13.22 12.61 -7.84
N VAL A 49 13.10 11.55 -7.06
CA VAL A 49 13.21 10.19 -7.58
C VAL A 49 11.90 9.82 -8.27
N ALA A 50 11.91 9.86 -9.61
CA ALA A 50 10.82 9.30 -10.39
C ALA A 50 10.68 7.81 -10.07
N HIS A 51 9.51 7.38 -9.58
CA HIS A 51 9.19 5.97 -9.38
C HIS A 51 8.96 5.25 -10.73
N LYS A 52 9.91 5.36 -11.66
CA LYS A 52 9.87 4.70 -12.97
C LYS A 52 10.76 3.47 -12.91
N GLY A 53 10.15 2.29 -12.91
CA GLY A 53 10.90 1.01 -12.91
C GLY A 53 11.22 0.43 -11.53
N LEU A 54 10.65 0.93 -10.43
CA LEU A 54 10.69 0.17 -9.18
C LEU A 54 9.96 -1.17 -9.39
N PRO A 55 10.54 -2.30 -8.97
CA PRO A 55 9.87 -3.58 -9.04
C PRO A 55 8.57 -3.50 -8.24
N VAL A 56 7.45 -3.60 -8.95
CA VAL A 56 6.13 -3.66 -8.32
C VAL A 56 6.11 -4.94 -7.48
N PRO A 57 5.90 -4.86 -6.16
CA PRO A 57 5.87 -6.06 -5.34
C PRO A 57 4.78 -6.99 -5.87
N PRO A 58 5.05 -8.31 -5.97
CA PRO A 58 4.10 -9.25 -6.51
C PRO A 58 2.79 -9.18 -5.74
N ARG A 59 1.67 -9.18 -6.47
CA ARG A 59 0.34 -9.09 -5.87
C ARG A 59 0.10 -10.29 -4.97
N LYS A 60 -0.38 -10.02 -3.76
CA LYS A 60 -0.86 -11.06 -2.84
C LYS A 60 -2.19 -11.62 -3.37
N THR A 61 -2.26 -12.94 -3.51
CA THR A 61 -3.50 -13.65 -3.83
C THR A 61 -4.40 -13.69 -2.60
N GLN A 62 -5.67 -13.31 -2.74
CA GLN A 62 -6.66 -13.46 -1.69
C GLN A 62 -7.22 -14.88 -1.72
N ILE A 63 -7.09 -15.60 -0.62
CA ILE A 63 -7.58 -16.97 -0.46
C ILE A 63 -8.43 -17.08 0.80
N ALA A 64 -9.35 -18.05 0.82
CA ALA A 64 -10.02 -18.48 2.03
C ALA A 64 -9.17 -19.58 2.70
N LEU A 65 -8.53 -19.26 3.82
CA LEU A 65 -7.74 -20.20 4.63
C LEU A 65 -8.37 -20.34 6.02
N ARG A 66 -8.50 -21.58 6.49
CA ARG A 66 -8.86 -21.85 7.89
C ARG A 66 -7.59 -21.89 8.73
N VAL A 67 -7.62 -21.19 9.87
CA VAL A 67 -6.53 -21.12 10.85
C VAL A 67 -7.16 -21.33 12.21
N ASP A 68 -6.45 -22.02 13.10
CA ASP A 68 -6.92 -22.24 14.46
C ASP A 68 -7.14 -20.91 15.20
N THR A 69 -8.15 -20.91 16.08
CA THR A 69 -8.63 -19.70 16.75
C THR A 69 -7.56 -19.07 17.65
N ASP A 70 -6.81 -19.90 18.36
CA ASP A 70 -5.72 -19.49 19.26
C ASP A 70 -4.55 -18.87 18.48
N VAL A 71 -4.15 -19.47 17.36
CA VAL A 71 -3.11 -18.95 16.47
C VAL A 71 -3.52 -17.59 15.92
N LEU A 72 -4.76 -17.47 15.44
CA LEU A 72 -5.27 -16.19 14.93
C LEU A 72 -5.33 -15.12 16.03
N ALA A 73 -5.77 -15.49 17.24
CA ALA A 73 -5.84 -14.59 18.38
C ALA A 73 -4.44 -14.09 18.77
N TRP A 74 -3.44 -14.97 18.80
CA TRP A 74 -2.05 -14.62 19.10
C TRP A 74 -1.48 -13.60 18.12
N PHE A 75 -1.67 -13.80 16.81
CA PHE A 75 -1.21 -12.84 15.81
C PHE A 75 -1.94 -11.49 15.93
N LYS A 76 -3.26 -11.50 16.17
CA LYS A 76 -4.05 -10.27 16.37
C LYS A 76 -3.60 -9.47 17.60
N ALA A 77 -3.23 -10.15 18.69
CA ALA A 77 -2.75 -9.51 19.92
C ALA A 77 -1.48 -8.66 19.70
N GLN A 78 -0.70 -8.93 18.66
CA GLN A 78 0.48 -8.14 18.28
C GLN A 78 0.14 -6.82 17.58
N GLY A 79 -1.15 -6.50 17.41
CA GLY A 79 -1.63 -5.23 16.87
C GLY A 79 -1.71 -5.18 15.35
N ALA A 80 -1.70 -3.96 14.80
CA ALA A 80 -1.82 -3.72 13.37
C ALA A 80 -0.75 -4.48 12.56
N GLY A 81 -1.13 -4.93 11.36
CA GLY A 81 -0.24 -5.69 10.47
C GLY A 81 -0.11 -7.18 10.80
N TYR A 82 -0.97 -7.75 11.64
CA TYR A 82 -0.92 -9.19 12.00
C TYR A 82 -0.92 -10.13 10.79
N GLN A 83 -1.70 -9.82 9.74
CA GLN A 83 -1.70 -10.61 8.50
C GLN A 83 -0.36 -10.56 7.76
N THR A 84 0.34 -9.43 7.81
CA THR A 84 1.67 -9.30 7.22
C THR A 84 2.68 -10.16 7.98
N ARG A 85 2.63 -10.15 9.32
CA ARG A 85 3.48 -11.01 10.16
C ARG A 85 3.20 -12.49 9.93
N MET A 86 1.94 -12.89 9.89
CA MET A 86 1.53 -14.26 9.56
C MET A 86 2.09 -14.70 8.19
N ASN A 87 1.97 -13.83 7.17
CA ASN A 87 2.53 -14.12 5.85
C ASN A 87 4.07 -14.21 5.85
N SER A 88 4.77 -13.43 6.68
CA SER A 88 6.23 -13.54 6.83
C SER A 88 6.65 -14.89 7.44
N VAL A 89 5.90 -15.41 8.41
CA VAL A 89 6.14 -16.74 8.99
C VAL A 89 5.95 -17.83 7.93
N LEU A 90 4.88 -17.75 7.13
CA LEU A 90 4.65 -18.70 6.03
C LEU A 90 5.79 -18.68 5.00
N LYS A 91 6.34 -17.50 4.68
CA LYS A 91 7.51 -17.37 3.81
C LYS A 91 8.76 -18.03 4.41
N ALA A 92 9.06 -17.73 5.67
CA ALA A 92 10.22 -18.29 6.35
C ALA A 92 10.14 -19.83 6.43
N PHE A 93 8.96 -20.37 6.75
CA PHE A 93 8.73 -21.81 6.75
C PHE A 93 8.96 -22.42 5.37
N ARG A 94 8.37 -21.84 4.30
CA ARG A 94 8.59 -22.28 2.92
C ARG A 94 10.08 -22.26 2.57
N ASP A 95 10.77 -21.16 2.81
CA ASP A 95 12.17 -20.99 2.41
C ASP A 95 13.06 -22.04 3.09
N ALA A 96 12.86 -22.27 4.39
CA ALA A 96 13.58 -23.31 5.13
C ALA A 96 13.40 -24.71 4.50
N HIS A 97 12.18 -25.08 4.10
CA HIS A 97 11.91 -26.43 3.56
C HIS A 97 12.25 -26.58 2.07
N VAL A 98 12.24 -25.50 1.30
CA VAL A 98 12.67 -25.50 -0.10
C VAL A 98 14.19 -25.67 -0.21
N HIS A 99 14.95 -25.10 0.72
CA HIS A 99 16.41 -25.26 0.77
C HIS A 99 16.84 -26.69 1.11
N ASP A 100 16.16 -27.36 2.05
CA ASP A 100 16.44 -28.76 2.39
C ASP A 100 16.18 -29.73 1.23
N THR A 101 15.13 -29.49 0.44
CA THR A 101 14.76 -30.38 -0.68
C THR A 101 15.77 -30.31 -1.84
N LYS A 102 16.44 -29.17 -2.04
CA LYS A 102 17.50 -29.03 -3.06
C LYS A 102 18.85 -29.60 -2.64
N ALA A 103 19.09 -29.77 -1.33
CA ALA A 103 20.32 -30.38 -0.82
C ALA A 103 20.27 -31.92 -0.81
N GLN A 104 19.10 -32.52 -1.05
CA GLN A 104 18.86 -33.97 -1.06
C GLN A 104 18.67 -34.55 -2.49
N GLN A 105 18.82 -33.72 -3.53
CA GLN A 105 18.86 -34.13 -4.95
C GLN A 105 20.26 -33.92 -5.51
#